data_AF-A0A7S2RPU3-F1
#
_entry.id   AF-A0A7S2RPU3-F1
#
_cell.length_a   1.000
_cell.length_b   1.000
_cell.length_c   1.000
_cell.angle_alpha   90.00
_cell.angle_beta   90.00
_cell.angle_gamma   90.00
#
_symmetry.space_group_name_H-M   'P 1'
#
loop_
_entity.id
_entity.type
_entity.pdbx_description
1 polymer ?
#
loop_
_entity_poly.entity_id
_entity_poly.type
_entity_poly.pdbx_seq_one_letter_code
_entity_poly.pdbx_strand_id
1 'polypeptide(L)'
;MHARTTRAERYVERRMSESDQYALREMRREIWLGGFRGGAVGFVGGVLGYKLVERSRWIKSQLGFELLPKHKFATPLFSFAFGMMLGSMTSARNNSHTLQYIIRKHSKPQVITDYQHLVHEAKLEAQAAEEAQQVDSSTKSVVSARVSEWDEVIKSELEI
;
A
#
# COMPACT_ATOMS: atom_id res chain seq x y z
N MET A 1 21.39 9.61 -12.45
CA MET A 1 20.38 8.72 -13.07
C MET A 1 19.05 8.95 -12.39
N HIS A 2 18.13 9.70 -13.00
CA HIS A 2 16.78 9.88 -12.47
C HIS A 2 15.93 8.67 -12.88
N ALA A 3 15.51 7.86 -11.92
CA ALA A 3 14.52 6.81 -12.15
C ALA A 3 13.24 7.46 -12.67
N ARG A 4 12.77 7.05 -13.85
CA ARG A 4 11.49 7.51 -14.40
C ARG A 4 10.37 6.91 -13.54
N THR A 5 9.87 7.68 -12.59
CA THR A 5 8.70 7.29 -11.81
C THR A 5 7.50 7.16 -12.76
N THR A 6 6.80 6.03 -12.65
CA THR A 6 5.62 5.72 -13.47
C THR A 6 4.50 6.75 -13.20
N ARG A 7 3.55 6.91 -14.13
CA ARG A 7 2.41 7.83 -13.91
C ARG A 7 1.63 7.47 -12.64
N ALA A 8 1.48 6.18 -12.33
CA ALA A 8 0.81 5.69 -11.13
C ALA A 8 1.52 6.15 -9.83
N GLU A 9 2.85 6.09 -9.76
CA GLU A 9 3.61 6.58 -8.59
C GLU A 9 3.36 8.07 -8.33
N ARG A 10 3.27 8.88 -9.39
CA ARG A 10 2.99 10.32 -9.27
C ARG A 10 1.56 10.65 -8.81
N TYR A 11 0.60 9.74 -9.00
CA TYR A 11 -0.77 9.90 -8.50
C TYR A 11 -0.88 9.53 -7.02
N VAL A 12 -0.19 8.46 -6.59
CA VAL A 12 -0.12 8.06 -5.18
C VAL A 12 0.64 9.11 -4.36
N GLU A 13 1.74 9.64 -4.90
CA GLU A 13 2.55 10.68 -4.25
C GLU A 13 1.75 11.97 -4.01
N ARG A 14 0.82 12.33 -4.92
CA ARG A 14 -0.09 13.48 -4.77
C ARG A 14 -1.21 13.27 -3.73
N ARG A 15 -1.53 12.01 -3.38
CA ARG A 15 -2.57 11.63 -2.39
C ARG A 15 -1.98 11.27 -1.02
N MET A 16 -0.67 11.07 -0.92
CA MET A 16 0.04 10.85 0.35
C MET A 16 0.26 12.17 1.09
N SER A 17 -0.02 12.20 2.39
CA SER A 17 0.31 13.36 3.23
C SER A 17 1.84 13.52 3.32
N GLU A 18 2.31 14.76 3.49
CA GLU A 18 3.75 15.06 3.62
C GLU A 18 4.42 14.24 4.74
N SER A 19 3.66 13.95 5.81
CA SER A 19 4.08 13.07 6.91
C SER A 19 4.38 11.64 6.45
N ASP A 20 3.59 11.08 5.54
CA ASP A 20 3.76 9.71 5.04
C ASP A 20 4.97 9.65 4.09
N GLN A 21 5.18 10.69 3.28
CA GLN A 21 6.37 10.81 2.42
C GLN A 21 7.65 10.96 3.24
N TYR A 22 7.60 11.71 4.34
CA TYR A 22 8.73 11.86 5.26
C TYR A 22 9.07 10.51 5.91
N ALA A 23 8.07 9.79 6.40
CA ALA A 23 8.25 8.47 7.00
C ALA A 23 8.87 7.46 6.02
N LEU A 24 8.45 7.47 4.74
CA LEU A 24 9.05 6.61 3.71
C LEU A 24 10.51 6.98 3.39
N ARG A 25 10.82 8.28 3.34
CA ARG A 25 12.20 8.76 3.12
C ARG A 25 13.10 8.39 4.28
N GLU A 26 12.65 8.57 5.51
CA GLU A 26 13.43 8.23 6.69
C GLU A 26 13.67 6.73 6.79
N MET A 27 12.63 5.92 6.56
CA MET A 27 12.77 4.46 6.52
C MET A 27 13.75 4.01 5.43
N ARG A 28 13.70 4.61 4.23
CA ARG A 28 14.67 4.30 3.17
C ARG A 28 16.10 4.64 3.61
N ARG A 29 16.28 5.77 4.29
CA ARG A 29 17.57 6.21 4.83
C ARG A 29 18.08 5.25 5.89
N GLU A 30 17.22 4.79 6.80
CA GLU A 30 17.57 3.81 7.83
C GLU A 30 17.94 2.45 7.25
N ILE A 31 17.21 1.96 6.23
CA ILE A 31 17.56 0.73 5.52
C ILE A 31 18.93 0.87 4.85
N TRP A 32 19.22 2.02 4.26
CA TRP A 32 20.52 2.31 3.66
C TRP A 32 21.63 2.36 4.72
N LEU A 33 21.44 3.10 5.80
CA LEU A 33 22.41 3.21 6.91
C LEU A 33 22.64 1.85 7.58
N GLY A 34 21.58 1.09 7.82
CA GLY A 34 21.65 -0.26 8.37
C GLY A 34 22.37 -1.23 7.44
N GLY A 35 22.07 -1.16 6.15
CA GLY A 35 22.83 -1.86 5.11
C GLY A 35 24.30 -1.49 5.15
N PHE A 36 24.66 -0.20 5.10
CA PHE A 36 26.06 0.23 5.15
C PHE A 36 26.79 -0.21 6.42
N ARG A 37 26.14 -0.12 7.59
CA ARG A 37 26.71 -0.60 8.86
C ARG A 37 26.93 -2.11 8.83
N GLY A 38 25.93 -2.87 8.40
CA GLY A 38 26.03 -4.32 8.25
C GLY A 38 27.13 -4.70 7.26
N GLY A 39 27.22 -3.99 6.14
CA GLY A 39 28.25 -4.18 5.13
C GLY A 39 29.65 -3.89 5.68
N ALA A 40 29.85 -2.78 6.39
CA ALA A 40 31.12 -2.44 6.99
C ALA A 40 31.59 -3.52 7.99
N VAL A 41 30.69 -4.01 8.86
CA VAL A 41 30.98 -5.11 9.78
C VAL A 41 31.30 -6.40 9.01
N GLY A 42 30.51 -6.70 7.97
CA GLY A 42 30.73 -7.85 7.09
C GLY A 42 32.08 -7.78 6.36
N PHE A 43 32.48 -6.62 5.87
CA PHE A 43 33.77 -6.41 5.21
C PHE A 43 34.93 -6.67 6.16
N VAL A 44 34.90 -6.07 7.36
CA VAL A 44 35.93 -6.29 8.39
C VAL A 44 35.99 -7.77 8.78
N GLY A 45 34.83 -8.40 8.98
CA GLY A 45 34.73 -9.83 9.25
C GLY A 45 35.29 -10.69 8.11
N GLY A 46 35.04 -10.33 6.86
CA GLY A 46 35.55 -11.01 5.67
C GLY A 46 37.06 -10.87 5.50
N VAL A 47 37.64 -9.70 5.78
CA VAL A 47 39.09 -9.48 5.78
C VAL A 47 39.77 -10.30 6.87
N LEU A 48 39.23 -10.26 8.09
CA LEU A 48 39.76 -11.03 9.22
C LEU A 48 39.61 -12.53 8.99
N GLY A 49 38.45 -12.97 8.50
CA GLY A 49 38.17 -14.35 8.14
C GLY A 49 39.13 -14.85 7.06
N TYR A 50 39.36 -14.07 5.99
CA TYR A 50 40.33 -14.41 4.97
C TYR A 50 41.74 -14.60 5.55
N LYS A 51 42.20 -13.68 6.41
CA LYS A 51 43.52 -13.78 7.07
C LYS A 51 43.64 -15.01 7.97
N LEU A 52 42.59 -15.35 8.72
CA LEU A 52 42.55 -16.54 9.58
C LEU A 52 42.65 -17.82 8.75
N VAL A 53 41.90 -17.89 7.64
CA VAL A 53 41.92 -19.02 6.72
C VAL A 53 43.27 -19.10 5.98
N GLU A 54 43.86 -17.97 5.58
CA GLU A 54 45.18 -17.93 4.94
C GLU A 54 46.28 -18.46 5.87
N ARG A 55 46.21 -18.13 7.17
CA ARG A 55 47.19 -18.54 8.18
C ARG A 55 46.98 -19.97 8.70
N SER A 56 45.76 -20.48 8.72
CA SER A 56 45.45 -21.81 9.26
C SER A 56 45.58 -22.91 8.21
N ARG A 57 46.62 -23.75 8.34
CA ARG A 57 46.81 -24.94 7.50
C ARG A 57 45.71 -26.00 7.71
N TRP A 58 45.17 -26.09 8.93
CA TRP A 58 44.08 -27.02 9.27
C TRP A 58 42.78 -26.69 8.54
N ILE A 59 42.42 -25.40 8.49
CA ILE A 59 41.20 -24.95 7.80
C ILE A 59 41.33 -25.18 6.29
N LYS A 60 42.51 -24.92 5.72
CA LYS A 60 42.80 -25.22 4.30
C LYS A 60 42.66 -26.71 3.98
N SER A 61 43.14 -27.59 4.87
CA SER A 61 43.06 -29.04 4.65
C SER A 61 41.63 -29.59 4.81
N GLN A 62 40.82 -29.01 5.72
CA GLN A 62 39.43 -29.44 5.90
C GLN A 62 38.49 -28.93 4.81
N LEU A 63 38.68 -27.69 4.36
CA LEU A 63 37.82 -27.10 3.32
C LEU A 63 38.15 -27.61 1.92
N GLY A 64 39.35 -28.15 1.69
CA GLY A 64 39.77 -28.62 0.36
C GLY A 64 39.84 -27.51 -0.70
N PHE A 65 39.69 -26.25 -0.30
CA PHE A 65 39.72 -25.09 -1.18
C PHE A 65 41.11 -24.46 -1.20
N GLU A 66 41.74 -24.48 -2.38
CA GLU A 66 42.93 -23.67 -2.63
C GLU A 66 42.52 -22.20 -2.69
N LEU A 67 42.97 -21.39 -1.72
CA LEU A 67 42.74 -19.95 -1.75
C LEU A 67 43.59 -19.30 -2.84
N LEU A 68 42.99 -19.17 -4.02
CA LEU A 68 43.52 -18.39 -5.12
C LEU A 68 43.66 -16.90 -4.72
N PRO A 69 44.63 -16.16 -5.28
CA PRO A 69 44.80 -14.73 -5.02
C PRO A 69 43.56 -13.89 -5.32
N LYS A 70 42.71 -14.36 -6.25
CA LYS A 70 41.43 -13.73 -6.62
C LYS A 70 40.44 -13.66 -5.44
N HIS A 71 40.56 -14.55 -4.45
CA HIS A 71 39.68 -14.58 -3.28
C HIS A 71 40.01 -13.51 -2.23
N LYS A 72 41.21 -12.91 -2.30
CA LYS A 72 41.63 -11.80 -1.39
C LYS A 72 40.64 -10.64 -1.40
N PHE A 73 40.10 -10.34 -2.58
CA PHE A 73 39.11 -9.27 -2.76
C PHE A 73 37.68 -9.79 -2.81
N ALA A 74 37.46 -11.01 -3.33
CA ALA A 74 36.13 -11.58 -3.41
C ALA A 74 35.52 -11.84 -2.02
N THR A 75 36.28 -12.44 -1.08
CA THR A 75 35.77 -12.76 0.25
C THR A 75 35.27 -11.53 1.01
N PRO A 76 36.05 -10.45 1.19
CA PRO A 76 35.55 -9.27 1.89
C PRO A 76 34.44 -8.54 1.14
N LEU A 77 34.42 -8.59 -0.20
CA LEU A 77 33.32 -8.02 -1.00
C LEU A 77 32.01 -8.81 -0.83
N PHE A 78 32.08 -10.15 -0.84
CA PHE A 78 30.93 -11.01 -0.56
C PHE A 78 30.44 -10.83 0.87
N SER A 79 31.35 -10.79 1.84
CA SER A 79 30.98 -10.53 3.23
C SER A 79 30.39 -9.13 3.43
N PHE A 80 30.87 -8.12 2.69
CA PHE A 80 30.25 -6.79 2.65
C PHE A 80 28.83 -6.85 2.10
N ALA A 81 28.62 -7.46 0.92
CA ALA A 81 27.29 -7.57 0.32
C ALA A 81 26.32 -8.35 1.23
N PHE A 82 26.79 -9.45 1.82
CA PHE A 82 26.02 -10.25 2.76
C PHE A 82 25.69 -9.46 4.03
N GLY A 83 26.66 -8.73 4.58
CA GLY A 83 26.46 -7.85 5.72
C GLY A 83 25.46 -6.73 5.41
N MET A 84 25.52 -6.14 4.21
CA MET A 84 24.52 -5.16 3.77
C MET A 84 23.13 -5.77 3.69
N MET A 85 23.02 -6.97 3.13
CA MET A 85 21.74 -7.67 3.03
C MET A 85 21.13 -7.88 4.42
N LEU A 86 21.90 -8.44 5.37
CA LEU A 86 21.41 -8.67 6.73
C LEU A 86 21.09 -7.36 7.47
N GLY A 87 21.95 -6.35 7.37
CA GLY A 87 21.73 -5.05 8.01
C GLY A 87 20.54 -4.28 7.44
N SER A 88 20.30 -4.40 6.14
CA SER A 88 19.13 -3.81 5.49
C SER A 88 17.84 -4.54 5.89
N MET A 89 17.89 -5.87 6.02
CA MET A 89 16.75 -6.71 6.43
C MET A 89 16.34 -6.46 7.88
N THR A 90 17.30 -6.33 8.80
CA THR A 90 17.00 -6.02 10.21
C THR A 90 16.40 -4.62 10.35
N SER A 91 16.92 -3.65 9.61
CA SER A 91 16.39 -2.27 9.59
C SER A 91 15.01 -2.20 8.96
N ALA A 92 14.74 -2.99 7.92
CA ALA A 92 13.41 -3.12 7.34
C ALA A 92 12.41 -3.76 8.32
N ARG A 93 12.85 -4.76 9.10
CA ARG A 93 12.00 -5.40 10.12
C ARG A 93 11.63 -4.43 11.24
N ASN A 94 12.58 -3.63 11.73
CA ASN A 94 12.29 -2.62 12.77
C ASN A 94 11.27 -1.57 12.30
N ASN A 95 11.29 -1.21 11.01
CA ASN A 95 10.37 -0.24 10.44
C ASN A 95 9.09 -0.84 9.84
N SER A 96 8.90 -2.15 9.96
CA SER A 96 7.78 -2.86 9.34
C SER A 96 6.43 -2.33 9.80
N HIS A 97 6.30 -1.93 11.07
CA HIS A 97 5.07 -1.35 11.62
C HIS A 97 4.65 -0.05 10.91
N THR A 98 5.61 0.83 10.63
CA THR A 98 5.38 2.09 9.91
C THR A 98 4.93 1.81 8.48
N LEU A 99 5.58 0.86 7.81
CA LEU A 99 5.20 0.44 6.46
C LEU A 99 3.81 -0.17 6.43
N GLN A 100 3.49 -1.04 7.40
CA GLN A 100 2.19 -1.71 7.50
C GLN A 100 1.07 -0.70 7.76
N TYR A 101 1.33 0.35 8.54
CA TYR A 101 0.38 1.45 8.77
C TYR A 101 0.12 2.22 7.47
N ILE A 102 1.17 2.61 6.74
CA ILE A 102 1.05 3.32 5.47
C ILE A 102 0.34 2.45 4.43
N ILE A 103 0.72 1.18 4.31
CA ILE A 103 0.05 0.21 3.43
C ILE A 103 -1.41 0.12 3.83
N ARG A 104 -1.76 -0.12 5.10
CA ARG A 104 -3.16 -0.25 5.54
C ARG A 104 -3.98 1.03 5.31
N LYS A 105 -3.36 2.19 5.44
CA LYS A 105 -3.97 3.51 5.22
C LYS A 105 -4.27 3.74 3.74
N HIS A 106 -3.38 3.32 2.84
CA HIS A 106 -3.50 3.50 1.38
C HIS A 106 -3.99 2.24 0.63
N SER A 107 -4.11 1.09 1.30
CA SER A 107 -4.60 -0.18 0.73
C SER A 107 -6.12 -0.28 0.76
N LYS A 108 -6.80 0.61 1.46
CA LYS A 108 -8.18 0.91 1.14
C LYS A 108 -8.10 1.73 -0.15
N PRO A 109 -8.50 1.19 -1.31
CA PRO A 109 -8.61 2.03 -2.49
C PRO A 109 -9.61 3.13 -2.14
N GLN A 110 -9.11 4.33 -1.84
CA GLN A 110 -9.81 5.57 -2.18
C GLN A 110 -9.74 5.82 -3.70
N VAL A 111 -9.52 4.76 -4.47
CA VAL A 111 -9.88 4.71 -5.87
C VAL A 111 -11.39 4.49 -5.91
N ILE A 112 -12.14 5.50 -5.44
CA ILE A 112 -13.28 5.92 -6.22
C ILE A 112 -12.62 6.42 -7.51
N THR A 113 -12.50 5.55 -8.52
CA THR A 113 -12.25 6.06 -9.87
C THR A 113 -13.35 7.08 -10.15
N ASP A 114 -13.08 8.16 -10.89
CA ASP A 114 -14.12 9.12 -11.25
C ASP A 114 -15.36 8.40 -11.82
N TYR A 115 -15.15 7.27 -12.51
CA TYR A 115 -16.18 6.34 -12.95
C TYR A 115 -17.02 5.73 -11.82
N GLN A 116 -16.42 5.25 -10.73
CA GLN A 116 -17.16 4.74 -9.57
C GLN A 116 -17.91 5.84 -8.83
N HIS A 117 -17.42 7.08 -8.83
CA HIS A 117 -18.17 8.23 -8.30
C HIS A 117 -19.42 8.48 -9.13
N LEU A 118 -19.25 8.58 -10.46
CA LEU A 118 -20.35 8.83 -11.40
C LEU A 118 -21.39 7.71 -11.37
N VAL A 119 -20.96 6.44 -11.28
CA VAL A 119 -21.89 5.30 -11.14
C VAL A 119 -22.61 5.36 -9.80
N HIS A 120 -21.95 5.77 -8.71
CA HIS A 120 -22.59 5.90 -7.41
C HIS A 120 -23.60 7.06 -7.39
N GLU A 121 -23.25 8.22 -7.94
CA GLU A 121 -24.16 9.37 -8.08
C GLU A 121 -25.35 9.04 -8.97
N ALA A 122 -25.13 8.43 -10.14
CA ALA A 122 -26.22 8.00 -11.01
C ALA A 122 -27.16 6.99 -10.35
N LYS A 123 -26.63 6.14 -9.46
CA LYS A 123 -27.45 5.18 -8.70
C LYS A 123 -28.29 5.86 -7.62
N LEU A 124 -27.76 6.90 -6.98
CA LEU A 124 -28.49 7.71 -6.00
C LEU A 124 -29.59 8.53 -6.68
N GLU A 125 -29.33 9.10 -7.86
CA GLU A 125 -30.33 9.83 -8.64
C GLU A 125 -31.48 8.91 -9.11
N ALA A 126 -31.15 7.69 -9.56
CA ALA A 126 -32.17 6.71 -9.94
C ALA A 126 -33.06 6.31 -8.76
N GLN A 127 -32.48 6.11 -7.57
CA GLN A 127 -33.23 5.80 -6.36
C GLN A 127 -34.14 6.95 -5.92
N ALA A 128 -33.64 8.19 -5.98
CA ALA A 128 -34.44 9.37 -5.68
C ALA A 128 -35.61 9.56 -6.67
N ALA A 129 -35.42 9.21 -7.95
CA ALA A 129 -36.47 9.25 -8.95
C ALA A 129 -37.55 8.17 -8.73
N GLU A 130 -37.14 6.95 -8.35
CA GLU A 130 -38.08 5.88 -7.98
C GLU A 130 -38.91 6.26 -6.74
N GLU A 131 -38.28 6.81 -5.71
CA GLU A 131 -38.97 7.31 -4.51
C GLU A 131 -39.97 8.42 -4.84
N ALA A 132 -39.59 9.38 -5.70
CA ALA A 132 -40.49 10.45 -6.13
C ALA A 132 -41.70 9.92 -6.92
N GLN A 133 -41.49 8.90 -7.77
CA GLN A 133 -42.56 8.28 -8.55
C GLN A 133 -43.51 7.45 -7.67
N GLN A 134 -42.98 6.84 -6.60
CA GLN A 134 -43.78 6.12 -5.60
C GLN A 134 -44.64 7.07 -4.77
N VAL A 135 -44.11 8.25 -4.42
CA VAL A 135 -44.86 9.31 -3.73
C VAL A 135 -45.96 9.90 -4.62
N ASP A 136 -45.69 10.18 -5.90
CA ASP A 136 -46.71 10.70 -6.83
C ASP A 136 -47.84 9.70 -7.08
N SER A 137 -47.52 8.41 -7.26
CA SER A 137 -48.54 7.35 -7.44
C SER A 137 -49.37 7.13 -6.17
N SER A 138 -48.76 7.18 -4.99
CA SER A 138 -49.47 7.14 -3.70
C SER A 138 -50.35 8.38 -3.49
N THR A 139 -49.92 9.55 -3.95
CA THR A 139 -50.70 10.78 -3.81
C THR A 139 -51.91 10.75 -4.75
N LYS A 140 -51.73 10.28 -5.99
CA LYS A 140 -52.82 10.10 -6.96
C LYS A 140 -53.86 9.08 -6.49
N SER A 141 -53.44 7.96 -5.89
CA SER A 141 -54.38 6.96 -5.36
C SER A 141 -55.21 7.49 -4.19
N VAL A 142 -54.60 8.25 -3.28
CA VAL A 142 -55.30 8.90 -2.16
C VAL A 142 -56.27 9.97 -2.66
N VAL A 143 -55.86 10.78 -3.64
CA VAL A 143 -56.76 11.78 -4.25
C VAL A 143 -57.91 11.11 -4.98
N SER A 144 -57.69 10.04 -5.75
CA SER A 144 -58.77 9.32 -6.42
C SER A 144 -59.75 8.68 -5.44
N ALA A 145 -59.26 8.09 -4.35
CA ALA A 145 -60.10 7.50 -3.31
C ALA A 145 -60.95 8.56 -2.60
N ARG A 146 -60.37 9.73 -2.36
CA ARG A 146 -61.09 10.86 -1.74
C ARG A 146 -62.15 11.41 -2.70
N VAL A 147 -61.85 11.57 -3.98
CA VAL A 147 -62.82 12.05 -4.98
C VAL A 147 -63.99 11.08 -5.11
N SER A 148 -63.76 9.76 -5.10
CA SER A 148 -64.87 8.79 -5.11
C SER A 148 -65.75 8.86 -3.85
N GLU A 149 -65.16 9.15 -2.68
CA GLU A 149 -65.91 9.33 -1.44
C GLU A 149 -66.83 10.56 -1.51
N TRP A 150 -66.34 11.68 -2.06
CA TRP A 150 -67.17 12.88 -2.29
C TRP A 150 -68.28 12.63 -3.32
N ASP A 151 -68.02 11.87 -4.39
CA ASP A 151 -69.04 11.50 -5.38
C ASP A 151 -70.16 10.62 -4.78
N GLU A 152 -69.83 9.73 -3.84
CA GLU A 152 -70.82 8.93 -3.12
C GLU A 152 -71.66 9.79 -2.15
N VAL A 153 -71.02 10.71 -1.43
CA VAL A 153 -71.72 11.66 -0.54
C VAL A 153 -72.68 12.54 -1.33
N ILE A 154 -72.23 13.13 -2.45
CA ILE A 154 -73.06 13.99 -3.30
C ILE A 154 -74.24 13.22 -3.89
N LYS A 155 -74.05 11.96 -4.31
CA LYS A 155 -75.16 11.11 -4.78
C LYS A 155 -76.16 10.82 -3.67
N SER A 156 -75.70 10.59 -2.44
CA SER A 156 -76.59 10.34 -1.30
C SER A 156 -77.41 11.58 -0.87
N GLU A 157 -76.92 12.80 -1.10
CA GLU A 157 -77.66 14.03 -0.83
C GLU A 157 -78.66 14.42 -1.94
N LEU A 158 -78.48 13.90 -3.17
CA LEU A 158 -79.36 14.16 -4.32
C LEU A 158 -80.51 13.15 -4.49
N GLU A 159 -80.54 12.07 -3.71
CA GLU A 159 -81.63 11.07 -3.70
C GLU A 159 -82.78 11.39 -2.70
N ILE A 160 -82.93 12.67 -2.32
CA ILE A 160 -84.09 13.21 -1.56
C ILE A 160 -84.95 14.06 -2.48
#